data_AF-A0AAV2PKM5-F1
#
_entry.id   AF-A0AAV2PKM5-F1
#
_cell.length_a   1.000
_cell.length_b   1.000
_cell.length_c   1.000
_cell.angle_alpha   90.00
_cell.angle_beta   90.00
_cell.angle_gamma   90.00
#
_symmetry.space_group_name_H-M   'P 1'
#
loop_
_entity.id
_entity.type
_entity.pdbx_description
1 polymer ?
#
loop_
_entity_poly.entity_id
_entity_poly.type
_entity_poly.pdbx_seq_one_letter_code
_entity_poly.pdbx_strand_id
1 'polypeptide(L)'
;GQAGGGGGQQQANGPQLTSLGTPGAFRGPLTIINKEMPPEHLKPRVLLSSIKNKDEIERKILELGGLLARTSGEATHLVMASAQRTVKFMCCISTCQHILSLAWILESHSAQKFLPEEDFILDMPEFEKVFVFSLKDTLKKQNRRYLLQGKMLYLTPSVVPGRIWLREIIECAGGTVENKRRNLKEIKELN
;
A
#
# COMPACT_ATOMS: atom_id res chain seq x y z
N GLY A 1 42.35 -8.68 -63.56
CA GLY A 1 42.40 -8.38 -62.11
C GLY A 1 41.20 -9.05 -61.48
N GLN A 2 41.35 -9.90 -60.45
CA GLN A 2 41.54 -9.50 -59.04
C GLN A 2 40.46 -8.50 -58.58
N ALA A 3 39.81 -8.59 -57.42
CA ALA A 3 39.77 -9.57 -56.33
C ALA A 3 38.72 -9.04 -55.31
N GLY A 4 38.14 -9.94 -54.50
CA GLY A 4 37.59 -9.63 -53.16
C GLY A 4 36.23 -8.91 -53.12
N GLY A 5 35.30 -9.19 -52.22
CA GLY A 5 35.30 -9.96 -50.98
C GLY A 5 34.20 -9.36 -50.07
N GLY A 6 33.69 -10.15 -49.11
CA GLY A 6 32.97 -9.63 -47.94
C GLY A 6 31.49 -9.94 -47.89
N GLY A 7 31.15 -11.11 -47.33
CA GLY A 7 29.84 -11.35 -46.75
C GLY A 7 29.67 -10.56 -45.44
N GLY A 8 28.48 -10.02 -45.23
CA GLY A 8 28.07 -9.38 -43.98
C GLY A 8 26.66 -9.83 -43.61
N GLN A 9 26.56 -10.65 -42.58
CA GLN A 9 25.31 -11.01 -41.91
C GLN A 9 24.70 -9.76 -41.27
N GLN A 10 23.49 -9.38 -41.65
CA GLN A 10 22.70 -8.41 -40.89
C GLN A 10 22.08 -9.12 -39.68
N GLN A 11 22.61 -8.81 -38.50
CA GLN A 11 21.96 -9.09 -37.22
C GLN A 11 20.76 -8.15 -37.07
N ALA A 12 19.58 -8.71 -36.88
CA ALA A 12 18.39 -7.98 -36.50
C ALA A 12 18.51 -7.55 -35.03
N ASN A 13 18.91 -6.30 -34.79
CA ASN A 13 18.82 -5.65 -33.50
C ASN A 13 17.34 -5.40 -33.16
N GLY A 14 16.81 -6.13 -32.19
CA GLY A 14 15.54 -5.79 -31.53
C GLY A 14 15.65 -4.46 -30.78
N PRO A 15 14.53 -3.74 -30.57
CA PRO A 15 14.57 -2.38 -30.04
C PRO A 15 15.02 -2.38 -28.58
N GLN A 16 16.11 -1.65 -28.30
CA GLN A 16 16.49 -1.27 -26.94
C GLN A 16 15.47 -0.26 -26.40
N LEU A 17 14.78 -0.62 -25.33
CA LEU A 17 13.96 0.30 -24.56
C LEU A 17 14.89 1.16 -23.68
N THR A 18 15.25 2.36 -24.15
CA THR A 18 15.92 3.36 -23.33
C THR A 18 14.89 4.03 -22.42
N SER A 19 14.79 3.58 -21.17
CA SER A 19 13.94 4.23 -20.17
C SER A 19 14.61 5.53 -19.68
N LEU A 20 13.98 6.66 -19.99
CA LEU A 20 14.27 7.98 -19.43
C LEU A 20 14.27 7.90 -17.88
N GLY A 21 15.42 8.19 -17.28
CA GLY A 21 15.63 8.16 -15.84
C GLY A 21 14.82 9.24 -15.12
N THR A 22 14.03 8.82 -14.13
CA THR A 22 13.37 9.70 -13.16
C THR A 22 14.37 10.00 -12.02
N PRO A 23 14.49 11.25 -11.52
CA PRO A 23 15.39 11.55 -10.41
C PRO A 23 14.83 10.95 -9.12
N GLY A 24 15.54 9.98 -8.55
CA GLY A 24 15.19 9.30 -7.28
C GLY A 24 15.41 7.78 -7.28
N ALA A 25 15.86 7.19 -8.39
CA ALA A 25 16.01 5.74 -8.51
C ALA A 25 17.21 5.19 -7.69
N PHE A 26 16.91 4.21 -6.84
CA PHE A 26 17.79 3.30 -6.09
C PHE A 26 19.24 3.24 -6.61
N ARG A 27 20.22 3.63 -5.78
CA ARG A 27 21.64 3.44 -6.09
C ARG A 27 22.09 2.03 -5.69
N GLY A 28 22.15 1.15 -6.67
CA GLY A 28 22.80 -0.17 -6.58
C GLY A 28 21.90 -1.35 -7.00
N PRO A 29 22.50 -2.49 -7.36
CA PRO A 29 21.74 -3.69 -7.70
C PRO A 29 20.97 -4.20 -6.48
N LEU A 30 19.69 -4.53 -6.67
CA LEU A 30 18.89 -5.23 -5.65
C LEU A 30 19.29 -6.70 -5.63
N THR A 31 19.71 -7.19 -4.46
CA THR A 31 20.00 -8.61 -4.24
C THR A 31 18.98 -9.16 -3.25
N ILE A 32 18.26 -10.22 -3.63
CA ILE A 32 17.33 -10.88 -2.73
C ILE A 32 18.14 -11.61 -1.65
N ILE A 33 17.92 -11.24 -0.39
CA ILE A 33 18.63 -11.80 0.76
C ILE A 33 17.85 -12.96 1.39
N ASN A 34 16.56 -13.05 1.12
CA ASN A 34 15.71 -14.10 1.66
C ASN A 34 15.89 -15.42 0.88
N LYS A 35 16.41 -16.44 1.57
CA LYS A 35 16.63 -17.78 1.01
C LYS A 35 15.32 -18.58 0.89
N GLU A 36 14.32 -18.24 1.72
CA GLU A 36 13.01 -18.88 1.78
C GLU A 36 11.97 -17.89 1.26
N MET A 37 11.92 -17.75 -0.07
CA MET A 37 10.99 -16.83 -0.73
C MET A 37 9.54 -17.19 -0.40
N PRO A 38 8.71 -16.22 0.04
CA PRO A 38 7.30 -16.45 0.20
C PRO A 38 6.67 -16.86 -1.14
N PRO A 39 5.71 -17.81 -1.15
CA PRO A 39 4.89 -18.08 -2.33
C PRO A 39 4.25 -16.80 -2.88
N GLU A 40 4.06 -16.70 -4.20
CA GLU A 40 3.61 -15.46 -4.85
C GLU A 40 2.31 -14.90 -4.24
N HIS A 41 1.37 -15.77 -3.88
CA HIS A 41 0.09 -15.39 -3.28
C HIS A 41 0.17 -14.99 -1.81
N LEU A 42 1.29 -15.29 -1.13
CA LEU A 42 1.57 -14.89 0.26
C LEU A 42 2.59 -13.77 0.35
N LYS A 43 3.10 -13.28 -0.79
CA LYS A 43 4.13 -12.25 -0.82
C LYS A 43 3.58 -10.95 -0.21
N PRO A 44 4.24 -10.39 0.82
CA PRO A 44 3.79 -9.14 1.41
C PRO A 44 3.80 -8.00 0.39
N ARG A 45 2.66 -7.29 0.27
CA ARG A 45 2.49 -6.06 -0.51
C ARG A 45 2.40 -4.92 0.48
N VAL A 46 3.52 -4.23 0.69
CA VAL A 46 3.73 -3.33 1.81
C VAL A 46 3.49 -1.88 1.37
N LEU A 47 2.58 -1.21 2.06
CA LEU A 47 2.38 0.24 1.97
C LEU A 47 3.06 0.89 3.18
N LEU A 48 3.83 1.96 2.94
CA LEU A 48 4.46 2.74 4.00
C LEU A 48 3.67 4.01 4.31
N SER A 49 3.53 4.35 5.60
CA SER A 49 2.98 5.63 6.06
C SER A 49 3.85 6.25 7.16
N SER A 50 4.05 7.57 7.09
CA SER A 50 4.79 8.34 8.10
C SER A 50 6.25 7.88 8.32
N ILE A 51 6.91 7.33 7.30
CA ILE A 51 8.31 6.87 7.34
C ILE A 51 9.23 7.93 6.75
N LYS A 52 10.29 8.32 7.48
CA LYS A 52 11.28 9.32 7.02
C LYS A 52 12.24 8.76 5.97
N ASN A 53 12.86 7.61 6.23
CA ASN A 53 13.85 6.98 5.34
C ASN A 53 13.17 6.04 4.33
N LYS A 54 12.16 6.52 3.61
CA LYS A 54 11.28 5.69 2.78
C LYS A 54 12.04 4.78 1.82
N ASP A 55 12.97 5.32 1.05
CA ASP A 55 13.69 4.58 0.01
C ASP A 55 14.55 3.44 0.59
N GLU A 56 15.14 3.66 1.77
CA GLU A 56 15.89 2.62 2.50
C GLU A 56 14.97 1.47 2.92
N ILE A 57 13.81 1.79 3.48
CA ILE A 57 12.83 0.78 3.94
C ILE A 57 12.23 0.04 2.75
N GLU A 58 11.92 0.75 1.65
CA GLU A 58 11.47 0.14 0.41
C GLU A 58 12.51 -0.82 -0.17
N ARG A 59 13.81 -0.47 -0.09
CA ARG A 59 14.89 -1.37 -0.48
C ARG A 59 14.88 -2.65 0.34
N LYS A 60 14.76 -2.54 1.66
CA LYS A 60 14.71 -3.70 2.58
C LYS A 60 13.54 -4.62 2.27
N ILE A 61 12.36 -4.06 1.98
CA ILE A 61 11.17 -4.84 1.56
C ILE A 61 11.47 -5.65 0.29
N LEU A 62 12.07 -5.01 -0.72
CA LEU A 62 12.40 -5.66 -1.98
C LEU A 62 13.49 -6.74 -1.81
N GLU A 63 14.55 -6.45 -1.03
CA GLU A 63 15.61 -7.41 -0.72
C GLU A 63 15.06 -8.64 0.04
N LEU A 64 14.02 -8.48 0.87
CA LEU A 64 13.32 -9.59 1.53
C LEU A 64 12.42 -10.40 0.58
N GLY A 65 12.25 -9.96 -0.66
CA GLY A 65 11.37 -10.59 -1.65
C GLY A 65 9.92 -10.13 -1.58
N GLY A 66 9.61 -9.04 -0.86
CA GLY A 66 8.29 -8.42 -0.82
C GLY A 66 8.02 -7.51 -2.02
N LEU A 67 6.81 -6.96 -2.06
CA LEU A 67 6.37 -5.99 -3.07
C LEU A 67 5.99 -4.66 -2.40
N LEU A 68 6.13 -3.58 -3.14
CA LEU A 68 5.67 -2.26 -2.72
C LEU A 68 4.25 -2.03 -3.21
N ALA A 69 3.37 -1.65 -2.29
CA ALA A 69 2.03 -1.20 -2.62
C ALA A 69 2.02 0.31 -2.89
N ARG A 70 1.33 0.73 -3.95
CA ARG A 70 1.09 2.14 -4.31
C ARG A 70 -0.19 2.69 -3.68
N THR A 71 -1.19 1.84 -3.48
CA THR A 71 -2.51 2.21 -2.99
C THR A 71 -2.94 1.37 -1.78
N SER A 72 -3.93 1.86 -1.02
CA SER A 72 -4.49 1.13 0.12
C SER A 72 -5.28 -0.12 -0.28
N GLY A 73 -5.78 -0.17 -1.52
CA GLY A 73 -6.58 -1.28 -2.04
C GLY A 73 -5.76 -2.48 -2.50
N GLU A 74 -4.48 -2.27 -2.80
CA GLU A 74 -3.57 -3.34 -3.25
C GLU A 74 -2.67 -3.89 -2.14
N ALA A 75 -2.61 -3.17 -1.02
CA ALA A 75 -1.76 -3.49 0.11
C ALA A 75 -2.32 -4.67 0.93
N THR A 76 -1.44 -5.56 1.35
CA THR A 76 -1.75 -6.58 2.39
C THR A 76 -1.28 -6.10 3.76
N HIS A 77 -0.20 -5.30 3.78
CA HIS A 77 0.46 -4.79 4.98
C HIS A 77 0.57 -3.27 4.91
N LEU A 78 0.16 -2.59 5.98
CA LEU A 78 0.52 -1.20 6.22
C LEU A 78 1.60 -1.15 7.31
N VAL A 79 2.74 -0.54 7.00
CA VAL A 79 3.81 -0.31 7.97
C VAL A 79 3.89 1.18 8.31
N MET A 80 3.90 1.49 9.60
CA MET A 80 3.88 2.86 10.11
C MET A 80 4.92 3.07 11.21
N ALA A 81 5.45 4.30 11.31
CA ALA A 81 6.33 4.71 12.41
C ALA A 81 5.63 5.55 13.49
N SER A 82 4.40 6.00 13.26
CA SER A 82 3.67 6.82 14.25
C SER A 82 2.16 6.68 14.14
N ALA A 83 1.50 6.79 15.29
CA ALA A 83 0.06 6.77 15.45
C ALA A 83 -0.58 8.08 14.99
N GLN A 84 -1.02 8.14 13.73
CA GLN A 84 -1.65 9.31 13.13
C GLN A 84 -2.82 8.85 12.24
N ARG A 85 -3.92 9.62 12.22
CA ARG A 85 -5.05 9.40 11.30
C ARG A 85 -4.70 9.84 9.87
N THR A 86 -3.73 9.16 9.25
CA THR A 86 -3.43 9.35 7.83
C THR A 86 -4.50 8.68 6.98
N VAL A 87 -4.66 9.14 5.73
CA VAL A 87 -5.59 8.51 4.78
C VAL A 87 -5.25 7.02 4.60
N LYS A 88 -3.96 6.70 4.47
CA LYS A 88 -3.47 5.31 4.37
C LYS A 88 -3.92 4.46 5.55
N PHE A 89 -3.78 4.96 6.79
CA PHE A 89 -4.25 4.24 7.98
C PHE A 89 -5.78 4.04 7.95
N MET A 90 -6.54 5.10 7.66
CA MET A 90 -8.00 5.05 7.62
C MET A 90 -8.55 4.13 6.51
N CYS A 91 -7.84 3.98 5.40
CA CYS A 91 -8.18 3.00 4.36
C CYS A 91 -7.76 1.58 4.76
N CYS A 92 -6.50 1.40 5.18
CA CYS A 92 -5.93 0.08 5.47
C CYS A 92 -6.53 -0.58 6.71
N ILE A 93 -7.05 0.19 7.67
CA ILE A 93 -7.84 -0.39 8.76
C ILE A 93 -9.10 -1.09 8.25
N SER A 94 -9.57 -0.80 7.04
CA SER A 94 -10.68 -1.52 6.40
C SER A 94 -10.23 -2.66 5.49
N THR A 95 -9.07 -2.54 4.85
CA THR A 95 -8.65 -3.42 3.74
C THR A 95 -7.47 -4.34 4.05
N CYS A 96 -6.49 -3.88 4.83
CA CYS A 96 -5.27 -4.64 5.08
C CYS A 96 -5.48 -5.73 6.14
N GLN A 97 -4.72 -6.81 5.97
CA GLN A 97 -4.64 -7.91 6.93
C GLN A 97 -3.81 -7.50 8.14
N HIS A 98 -2.71 -6.78 7.89
CA HIS A 98 -1.74 -6.41 8.93
C HIS A 98 -1.48 -4.90 8.95
N ILE A 99 -1.45 -4.32 10.15
CA ILE A 99 -0.98 -2.96 10.41
C ILE A 99 0.13 -3.05 11.44
N LEU A 100 1.36 -2.79 11.00
CA LEU A 100 2.58 -3.15 11.71
C LEU A 100 3.46 -1.94 11.99
N SER A 101 4.30 -2.06 13.01
CA SER A 101 5.38 -1.12 13.27
C SER A 101 6.52 -1.26 12.26
N LEU A 102 7.36 -0.23 12.14
CA LEU A 102 8.56 -0.27 11.31
C LEU A 102 9.53 -1.41 11.68
N ALA A 103 9.52 -1.83 12.96
CA ALA A 103 10.40 -2.89 13.46
C ALA A 103 10.25 -4.19 12.68
N TRP A 104 9.04 -4.51 12.19
CA TRP A 104 8.80 -5.69 11.37
C TRP A 104 9.73 -5.78 10.16
N ILE A 105 9.90 -4.68 9.42
CA ILE A 105 10.79 -4.66 8.25
C ILE A 105 12.26 -4.71 8.66
N LEU A 106 12.63 -3.97 9.70
CA LEU A 106 14.03 -3.87 10.15
C LEU A 106 14.54 -5.21 10.69
N GLU A 107 13.76 -5.86 11.54
CA GLU A 107 14.11 -7.14 12.15
C GLU A 107 13.98 -8.28 11.15
N SER A 108 12.97 -8.27 10.27
CA SER A 108 12.90 -9.22 9.16
C SER A 108 14.13 -9.12 8.25
N HIS A 109 14.56 -7.89 7.94
CA HIS A 109 15.76 -7.65 7.13
C HIS A 109 17.01 -8.21 7.81
N SER A 110 17.17 -7.97 9.12
CA SER A 110 18.28 -8.53 9.90
C SER A 110 18.23 -10.07 9.98
N ALA A 111 17.05 -10.66 10.05
CA ALA A 111 16.85 -12.11 10.06
C ALA A 111 16.91 -12.74 8.67
N GLN A 112 17.02 -11.91 7.61
CA GLN A 112 16.98 -12.30 6.21
C GLN A 112 15.72 -13.09 5.82
N LYS A 113 14.59 -12.85 6.48
CA LYS A 113 13.28 -13.43 6.17
C LYS A 113 12.17 -12.60 6.79
N PHE A 114 10.96 -12.64 6.23
CA PHE A 114 9.80 -12.03 6.90
C PHE A 114 9.51 -12.77 8.22
N LEU A 115 9.50 -12.03 9.32
CA LEU A 115 9.10 -12.52 10.63
C LEU A 115 7.57 -12.54 10.78
N PRO A 116 7.02 -13.34 11.70
CA PRO A 116 5.57 -13.39 11.96
C PRO A 116 5.01 -12.01 12.27
N GLU A 117 3.93 -11.63 11.61
CA GLU A 117 3.33 -10.30 11.72
C GLU A 117 2.71 -10.04 13.10
N GLU A 118 2.28 -11.08 13.81
CA GLU A 118 1.58 -10.95 15.10
C GLU A 118 2.43 -10.29 16.19
N ASP A 119 3.75 -10.46 16.09
CA ASP A 119 4.73 -9.92 17.03
C ASP A 119 5.01 -8.42 16.80
N PHE A 120 4.56 -7.87 15.68
CA PHE A 120 4.87 -6.51 15.25
C PHE A 120 3.63 -5.64 15.00
N ILE A 121 2.45 -6.07 15.48
CA ILE A 121 1.23 -5.25 15.43
C ILE A 121 1.55 -3.88 16.02
N LEU A 122 1.15 -2.83 15.31
CA LEU A 122 1.42 -1.46 15.70
C LEU A 122 0.77 -1.15 17.05
N ASP A 123 1.59 -0.94 18.09
CA ASP A 123 1.13 -0.55 19.42
C ASP A 123 1.02 0.98 19.55
N MET A 124 -0.11 1.47 20.03
CA MET A 124 -0.46 2.90 20.07
C MET A 124 -1.38 3.26 21.25
N PRO A 125 -0.97 3.04 22.51
CA PRO A 125 -1.86 3.08 23.66
C PRO A 125 -2.52 4.45 23.87
N GLU A 126 -1.81 5.56 23.65
CA GLU A 126 -2.38 6.90 23.79
C GLU A 126 -3.43 7.19 22.71
N PHE A 127 -3.17 6.74 21.47
CA PHE A 127 -4.08 6.92 20.34
C PHE A 127 -5.34 6.07 20.52
N GLU A 128 -5.17 4.80 20.90
CA GLU A 128 -6.27 3.88 21.23
C GLU A 128 -7.14 4.42 22.35
N LYS A 129 -6.53 4.99 23.40
CA LYS A 129 -7.26 5.64 24.50
C LYS A 129 -8.06 6.86 24.04
N VAL A 130 -7.48 7.71 23.19
CA VAL A 130 -8.18 8.91 22.66
C VAL A 130 -9.39 8.55 21.82
N PHE A 131 -9.29 7.51 20.99
CA PHE A 131 -10.38 7.08 20.10
C PHE A 131 -11.25 5.95 20.65
N VAL A 132 -10.94 5.46 21.85
CA VAL A 132 -11.69 4.41 22.58
C VAL A 132 -11.89 3.16 21.70
N PHE A 133 -10.79 2.64 21.17
CA PHE A 133 -10.79 1.42 20.36
C PHE A 133 -9.50 0.63 20.59
N SER A 134 -9.51 -0.67 20.24
CA SER A 134 -8.29 -1.48 20.13
C SER A 134 -8.02 -1.80 18.67
N LEU A 135 -6.81 -1.53 18.19
CA LEU A 135 -6.41 -1.90 16.83
C LEU A 135 -6.39 -3.42 16.67
N LYS A 136 -5.82 -4.14 17.64
CA LYS A 136 -5.74 -5.61 17.64
C LYS A 136 -7.11 -6.26 17.49
N ASP A 137 -8.10 -5.81 18.27
CA ASP A 137 -9.45 -6.37 18.19
C ASP A 137 -10.21 -5.89 16.95
N THR A 138 -9.90 -4.69 16.46
CA THR A 138 -10.43 -4.21 15.19
C THR A 138 -9.98 -5.13 14.07
N LEU A 139 -8.68 -5.40 13.94
CA LEU A 139 -8.12 -6.21 12.84
C LEU A 139 -8.68 -7.63 12.77
N LYS A 140 -9.09 -8.23 13.89
CA LYS A 140 -9.76 -9.55 13.96
C LYS A 140 -11.14 -9.59 13.31
N LYS A 141 -11.82 -8.43 13.17
CA LYS A 141 -13.14 -8.36 12.55
C LYS A 141 -13.02 -8.63 11.06
N GLN A 142 -13.77 -9.61 10.55
CA GLN A 142 -13.74 -9.98 9.14
C GLN A 142 -14.53 -9.02 8.23
N ASN A 143 -15.48 -8.28 8.79
CA ASN A 143 -16.40 -7.41 8.06
C ASN A 143 -15.94 -5.94 7.99
N ARG A 144 -14.67 -5.63 8.28
CA ARG A 144 -14.16 -4.24 8.29
C ARG A 144 -14.36 -3.51 6.97
N ARG A 145 -14.20 -4.22 5.85
CA ARG A 145 -14.43 -3.70 4.49
C ARG A 145 -15.89 -3.37 4.18
N TYR A 146 -16.82 -3.75 5.06
CA TYR A 146 -18.26 -3.59 4.87
C TYR A 146 -18.89 -2.67 5.91
N LEU A 147 -18.09 -1.92 6.68
CA LEU A 147 -18.57 -1.01 7.72
C LEU A 147 -19.62 -0.02 7.22
N LEU A 148 -19.45 0.48 5.99
CA LEU A 148 -20.35 1.42 5.33
C LEU A 148 -21.17 0.76 4.20
N GLN A 149 -21.27 -0.56 4.19
CA GLN A 149 -22.02 -1.27 3.14
C GLN A 149 -23.47 -0.79 3.06
N GLY A 150 -23.90 -0.48 1.83
CA GLY A 150 -25.24 0.05 1.55
C GLY A 150 -25.45 1.51 1.97
N LYS A 151 -24.42 2.22 2.45
CA LYS A 151 -24.49 3.64 2.77
C LYS A 151 -24.01 4.47 1.57
N MET A 152 -24.86 5.40 1.14
CA MET A 152 -24.54 6.41 0.14
C MET A 152 -24.31 7.74 0.85
N LEU A 153 -23.13 8.33 0.67
CA LEU A 153 -22.72 9.57 1.32
C LEU A 153 -22.55 10.68 0.31
N TYR A 154 -22.88 11.91 0.70
CA TYR A 154 -22.53 13.12 -0.06
C TYR A 154 -21.51 13.94 0.73
N LEU A 155 -20.43 14.35 0.07
CA LEU A 155 -19.37 15.15 0.68
C LEU A 155 -19.53 16.62 0.30
N THR A 156 -19.68 17.49 1.29
CA THR A 156 -19.74 18.93 1.07
C THR A 156 -18.42 19.46 0.48
N PRO A 157 -18.44 20.52 -0.37
CA PRO A 157 -17.24 21.00 -1.06
C PRO A 157 -16.07 21.37 -0.13
N SER A 158 -16.36 21.88 1.07
CA SER A 158 -15.37 22.40 2.02
C SER A 158 -14.94 21.41 3.10
N VAL A 159 -15.31 20.13 2.97
CA VAL A 159 -14.97 19.11 3.97
C VAL A 159 -13.44 18.91 4.07
N VAL A 160 -12.97 18.62 5.29
CA VAL A 160 -11.57 18.31 5.60
C VAL A 160 -11.51 16.91 6.24
N PRO A 161 -10.65 15.99 5.76
CA PRO A 161 -9.78 16.11 4.59
C PRO A 161 -10.57 16.22 3.28
N GLY A 162 -9.91 16.70 2.22
CA GLY A 162 -10.57 16.97 0.94
C GLY A 162 -11.30 15.76 0.35
N ARG A 163 -12.32 16.02 -0.48
CA ARG A 163 -13.26 15.02 -1.00
C ARG A 163 -12.62 13.78 -1.65
N ILE A 164 -11.47 13.94 -2.30
CA ILE A 164 -10.72 12.83 -2.93
C ILE A 164 -10.33 11.79 -1.87
N TRP A 165 -9.78 12.24 -0.74
CA TRP A 165 -9.29 11.38 0.33
C TRP A 165 -10.43 10.75 1.14
N LEU A 166 -11.47 11.52 1.45
CA LEU A 166 -12.64 10.97 2.13
C LEU A 166 -13.38 9.94 1.28
N ARG A 167 -13.45 10.15 -0.04
CA ARG A 167 -14.00 9.15 -0.95
C ARG A 167 -13.25 7.84 -0.85
N GLU A 168 -11.92 7.87 -0.92
CA GLU A 168 -11.09 6.66 -0.80
C GLU A 168 -11.36 5.91 0.52
N ILE A 169 -11.44 6.63 1.64
CA ILE A 169 -11.73 6.04 2.96
C ILE A 169 -13.13 5.38 2.97
N ILE A 170 -14.13 6.07 2.43
CA ILE A 170 -15.52 5.57 2.39
C ILE A 170 -15.62 4.31 1.53
N GLU A 171 -15.01 4.32 0.35
CA GLU A 171 -15.03 3.21 -0.59
C GLU A 171 -14.24 2.00 -0.06
N CYS A 172 -13.11 2.22 0.63
CA CYS A 172 -12.38 1.16 1.32
C CYS A 172 -13.21 0.46 2.43
N ALA A 173 -14.15 1.20 3.03
CA ALA A 173 -15.08 0.69 4.04
C ALA A 173 -16.41 0.18 3.45
N GLY A 174 -16.53 0.11 2.12
CA GLY A 174 -17.69 -0.48 1.42
C GLY A 174 -18.86 0.46 1.18
N GLY A 175 -18.70 1.76 1.46
CA GLY A 175 -19.68 2.78 1.13
C GLY A 175 -19.51 3.34 -0.29
N THR A 176 -20.43 4.20 -0.69
CA THR A 176 -20.34 4.93 -1.96
C THR A 176 -20.49 6.44 -1.76
N VAL A 177 -19.85 7.23 -2.61
CA VAL A 177 -19.92 8.69 -2.56
C VAL A 177 -20.65 9.24 -3.78
N GLU A 178 -21.70 10.02 -3.53
CA GLU A 178 -22.42 10.72 -4.57
C GLU A 178 -21.72 12.00 -5.02
N ASN A 179 -21.77 12.25 -6.32
CA ASN A 179 -21.17 13.44 -6.92
C ASN A 179 -22.07 14.69 -6.81
N LYS A 180 -23.38 14.49 -6.59
CA LYS A 180 -24.36 15.58 -6.42
C LYS A 180 -25.09 15.43 -5.09
N ARG A 181 -25.45 16.57 -4.49
CA ARG A 181 -26.36 16.60 -3.35
C ARG A 181 -27.75 16.26 -3.86
N ARG A 182 -28.41 15.30 -3.23
CA ARG A 182 -29.82 15.01 -3.50
C ARG A 182 -30.72 16.14 -3.00
N ASN A 183 -31.78 16.42 -3.73
CA ASN A 183 -32.87 17.27 -3.26
C ASN A 183 -33.86 16.46 -2.38
N LEU A 184 -34.80 17.13 -1.73
CA LEU A 184 -35.76 16.49 -0.82
C LEU A 184 -36.66 15.44 -1.49
N LYS A 185 -36.93 15.58 -2.80
CA LYS A 185 -37.74 14.61 -3.55
C LYS A 185 -36.94 13.32 -3.78
N GLU A 186 -35.71 13.44 -4.27
CA GLU A 186 -34.79 12.31 -4.50
C GLU A 186 -34.49 11.53 -3.20
N ILE A 187 -34.46 12.20 -2.04
CA ILE A 187 -34.27 11.53 -0.74
C ILE A 187 -35.49 10.69 -0.33
N LYS A 188 -36.70 11.17 -0.62
CA LYS A 188 -37.95 10.48 -0.25
C LYS A 188 -38.22 9.24 -1.09
N GLU A 189 -37.70 9.18 -2.32
CA GLU A 189 -37.90 8.04 -3.24
C GLU A 189 -36.98 6.84 -2.93
N LEU A 190 -36.03 6.99 -2.01
CA LEU A 190 -35.01 5.98 -1.68
C LEU A 190 -35.15 5.32 -0.30
N ASN A 191 -36.11 5.77 0.52
CA ASN A 191 -36.45 5.18 1.83
C ASN A 191 -37.86 4.62 1.79
#